data_AF-A0A4Y2AB07-F1
#
_entry.id   AF-A0A4Y2AB07-F1
#
_cell.length_a   1.000
_cell.length_b   1.000
_cell.length_c   1.000
_cell.angle_alpha   90.00
_cell.angle_beta   90.00
_cell.angle_gamma   90.00
#
_symmetry.space_group_name_H-M   'P 1'
#
loop_
_entity.id
_entity.type
_entity.pdbx_description
1 polymer ?
#
loop_
_entity_poly.entity_id
_entity_poly.type
_entity_poly.pdbx_seq_one_letter_code
_entity_poly.pdbx_strand_id
1 'polypeptide(L)'
;MKILVKFMLVLLCLLMATSDSCKYKKFSENHSFCKAANKDCDLKKSEITDADKKLIVQKHNEYRLKIARGTESRAGGMPEASNMMEMVS
;
A
#
# COMPACT_ATOMS: atom_id res chain seq x y z
N MET A 1 -7.77 -47.24 -20.71
CA MET A 1 -6.68 -46.25 -20.82
C MET A 1 -7.14 -44.85 -21.26
N LYS A 2 -7.90 -44.69 -22.36
CA LYS A 2 -8.33 -43.37 -22.88
C LYS A 2 -9.17 -42.51 -21.90
N ILE A 3 -10.03 -43.13 -21.08
CA ILE A 3 -10.87 -42.42 -20.09
C ILE A 3 -10.03 -41.92 -18.90
N LEU A 4 -9.09 -42.73 -18.42
CA LEU A 4 -8.16 -42.36 -17.34
C LEU A 4 -7.28 -41.17 -17.73
N VAL A 5 -6.81 -41.14 -18.98
CA VAL A 5 -6.02 -40.03 -19.53
C VAL A 5 -6.84 -38.74 -19.59
N LYS A 6 -8.14 -38.81 -19.93
CA LYS A 6 -9.03 -37.65 -19.91
C LYS A 6 -9.27 -37.13 -18.48
N PHE A 7 -9.47 -38.01 -17.51
CA PHE A 7 -9.60 -37.62 -16.10
C PHE A 7 -8.31 -36.97 -15.58
N MET A 8 -7.14 -37.52 -15.92
CA MET A 8 -5.85 -36.94 -15.55
C MET A 8 -5.62 -35.55 -16.19
N LEU A 9 -6.03 -35.37 -17.45
CA LEU A 9 -5.98 -34.06 -18.13
C LEU A 9 -6.91 -33.03 -17.49
N VAL A 10 -8.13 -33.43 -17.10
CA VAL A 10 -9.07 -32.54 -16.40
C VAL A 10 -8.55 -32.16 -15.01
N LEU A 11 -7.98 -33.11 -14.28
CA LEU A 11 -7.37 -32.87 -12.96
C LEU A 11 -6.16 -31.92 -13.05
N LEU A 12 -5.31 -32.08 -14.08
CA LEU A 12 -4.18 -31.20 -14.35
C LEU A 12 -4.63 -29.78 -14.69
N CYS A 13 -5.66 -29.62 -15.52
CA CYS A 13 -6.24 -28.30 -15.83
C CYS A 13 -6.85 -27.61 -14.60
N LEU A 14 -7.49 -28.37 -13.71
CA LEU A 14 -8.04 -27.85 -12.44
C LEU A 14 -6.94 -27.36 -11.48
N LEU A 15 -5.78 -28.05 -11.44
CA LEU A 15 -4.63 -27.62 -10.64
C LEU A 15 -4.02 -26.31 -11.15
N MET A 16 -3.96 -26.13 -12.48
CA MET A 16 -3.43 -24.91 -13.11
C MET A 16 -4.37 -23.70 -12.99
N ALA A 17 -5.66 -23.92 -12.70
CA ALA A 17 -6.67 -22.86 -12.55
C ALA A 17 -6.58 -22.08 -11.22
N THR A 18 -5.67 -22.46 -10.32
CA THR A 18 -5.49 -21.83 -8.99
C THR A 18 -4.20 -21.02 -8.89
N SER A 19 -3.95 -20.12 -9.84
CA SER A 19 -2.97 -19.05 -9.59
C SER A 19 -3.72 -17.81 -9.13
N ASP A 20 -3.85 -17.67 -7.81
CA ASP A 20 -4.34 -16.44 -7.18
C ASP A 20 -3.28 -15.35 -7.38
N SER A 21 -3.21 -14.82 -8.60
CA SER A 21 -2.24 -13.80 -8.97
C SER A 21 -2.65 -12.50 -8.31
N CYS A 22 -1.92 -12.13 -7.26
CA CYS A 22 -2.14 -10.87 -6.55
C CYS A 22 -2.25 -9.70 -7.54
N LYS A 23 -3.39 -9.00 -7.54
CA LYS A 23 -3.73 -7.87 -8.44
C LYS A 23 -2.65 -6.78 -8.52
N TYR A 24 -1.86 -6.63 -7.46
CA TYR A 24 -0.86 -5.58 -7.33
C TYR A 24 0.50 -5.92 -7.95
N LYS A 25 0.72 -7.17 -8.41
CA LYS A 25 1.95 -7.55 -9.13
C LYS A 25 2.19 -6.77 -10.41
N LYS A 26 1.14 -6.18 -11.00
CA LYS A 26 1.24 -5.29 -12.15
C LYS A 26 2.02 -3.98 -11.89
N PHE A 27 2.11 -3.55 -10.62
CA PHE A 27 2.82 -2.33 -10.23
C PHE A 27 4.27 -2.61 -9.85
N SER A 28 4.52 -3.77 -9.22
CA SER A 28 5.85 -4.24 -8.86
C SER A 28 5.79 -5.75 -8.63
N GLU A 29 6.80 -6.49 -9.10
CA GLU A 29 6.89 -7.94 -8.90
C GLU A 29 6.81 -8.33 -7.42
N ASN A 30 7.42 -7.51 -6.55
CA ASN A 30 7.51 -7.70 -5.10
C ASN A 30 6.65 -6.69 -4.32
N HIS A 31 5.39 -6.51 -4.73
CA HIS A 31 4.48 -5.56 -4.09
C HIS A 31 4.12 -5.95 -2.63
N SER A 32 4.19 -5.00 -1.69
CA SER A 32 3.97 -5.25 -0.25
C SER A 32 2.62 -5.89 0.08
N PHE A 33 1.55 -5.50 -0.62
CA PHE A 33 0.22 -6.07 -0.43
C PHE A 33 0.09 -7.54 -0.87
N CYS A 34 1.06 -8.03 -1.66
CA CYS A 34 1.11 -9.44 -2.08
C CYS A 34 1.93 -10.31 -1.12
N LYS A 35 2.61 -9.70 -0.14
CA LYS A 35 3.43 -10.41 0.83
C LYS A 35 2.53 -10.95 1.94
N ALA A 36 2.81 -12.17 2.38
CA ALA A 36 2.19 -12.71 3.59
C ALA A 36 2.62 -11.89 4.83
N ALA A 37 1.79 -11.88 5.86
CA ALA A 37 2.14 -11.29 7.14
C ALA A 37 3.41 -11.94 7.72
N ASN A 38 4.25 -11.14 8.36
CA ASN A 38 5.45 -11.65 9.03
C ASN A 38 5.03 -12.53 10.22
N LYS A 39 5.49 -13.79 10.24
CA LYS A 39 5.18 -14.76 11.29
C LYS A 39 5.96 -14.51 12.60
N ASP A 40 7.08 -13.81 12.51
CA ASP A 40 7.97 -13.55 13.66
C ASP A 40 7.55 -12.29 14.44
N CYS A 41 6.56 -11.54 13.94
CA CYS A 41 6.07 -10.32 14.56
C CYS A 41 4.72 -10.57 15.25
N ASP A 42 4.71 -10.48 16.57
CA ASP A 42 3.47 -10.49 17.37
C ASP A 42 2.86 -9.08 17.43
N LEU A 43 2.02 -8.77 16.45
CA LEU A 43 1.35 -7.48 16.31
C LEU A 43 0.38 -7.23 17.48
N LYS A 44 0.76 -6.31 18.38
CA LYS A 44 -0.06 -5.93 19.54
C LYS A 44 -1.24 -5.01 19.19
N LYS A 45 -1.06 -4.13 18.21
CA LYS A 45 -2.09 -3.22 17.72
C LYS A 45 -1.79 -2.89 16.27
N SER A 46 -2.78 -3.07 15.39
CA SER A 46 -2.70 -2.71 13.97
C SER A 46 -3.63 -1.57 13.60
N GLU A 47 -4.43 -1.09 14.55
CA GLU A 47 -5.46 -0.09 14.31
C GLU A 47 -4.95 1.33 14.61
N ILE A 48 -5.19 2.24 13.67
CA ILE A 48 -5.09 3.68 13.86
C ILE A 48 -6.52 4.20 13.96
N THR A 49 -6.85 4.89 15.05
CA THR A 49 -8.20 5.42 15.26
C THR A 49 -8.50 6.53 14.26
N ASP A 50 -9.77 6.82 13.99
CA ASP A 50 -10.12 7.91 13.07
C ASP A 50 -9.68 9.29 13.60
N ALA A 51 -9.65 9.46 14.93
CA ALA A 51 -9.07 10.63 15.56
C ALA A 51 -7.57 10.74 15.28
N ASP A 52 -6.82 9.64 15.38
CA ASP A 52 -5.39 9.60 15.06
C ASP A 52 -5.14 9.85 13.57
N LYS A 53 -5.93 9.26 12.67
CA LYS A 53 -5.85 9.53 11.22
C LYS A 53 -6.03 11.02 10.93
N LYS A 54 -7.06 11.63 11.51
CA LYS A 54 -7.33 13.06 11.37
C LYS A 54 -6.17 13.91 11.91
N LEU A 55 -5.64 13.56 13.08
CA LEU A 55 -4.49 14.25 13.67
C LEU A 55 -3.26 14.16 12.77
N ILE A 56 -2.96 12.98 12.22
CA ILE A 56 -1.83 12.77 11.32
C ILE A 56 -1.99 13.65 10.07
N VAL A 57 -3.14 13.63 9.41
CA VAL A 57 -3.39 14.44 8.21
C VAL A 57 -3.33 15.93 8.52
N GLN A 58 -3.92 16.37 9.64
CA GLN A 58 -3.83 17.76 10.09
C GLN A 58 -2.38 18.21 10.26
N LYS A 59 -1.55 17.40 10.94
CA LYS A 59 -0.14 17.73 11.16
C LYS A 59 0.65 17.81 9.85
N HIS A 60 0.38 16.91 8.91
CA HIS A 60 0.98 17.00 7.57
C HIS A 60 0.56 18.29 6.86
N ASN A 61 -0.72 18.65 6.90
CA ASN A 61 -1.23 19.87 6.26
C ASN A 61 -0.67 21.15 6.90
N GLU A 62 -0.50 21.20 8.23
CA GLU A 62 0.16 22.31 8.92
C GLU A 62 1.60 22.52 8.42
N TYR A 63 2.40 21.45 8.30
CA TYR A 63 3.76 21.56 7.76
C TYR A 63 3.77 21.88 6.27
N ARG A 64 2.93 21.23 5.47
CA ARG A 64 2.79 21.51 4.04
C ARG A 64 2.44 22.98 3.79
N LEU A 65 1.54 23.55 4.59
CA LEU A 65 1.17 24.96 4.52
C LEU A 65 2.32 25.89 4.92
N LYS A 66 3.09 25.52 5.94
CA LYS A 66 4.29 26.28 6.33
C LYS A 66 5.29 26.38 5.19
N ILE A 67 5.52 25.26 4.49
CA ILE A 67 6.38 25.21 3.29
C ILE A 67 5.73 26.01 2.16
N ALA A 68 4.43 25.78 1.93
CA ALA A 68 3.70 26.39 0.83
C ALA A 68 3.75 27.91 0.87
N ARG A 69 3.80 28.53 2.05
CA ARG A 69 3.93 29.98 2.25
C ARG A 69 5.36 30.51 2.24
N GLY A 70 6.36 29.65 2.05
CA GLY A 70 7.78 30.03 2.15
C GLY A 70 8.22 30.44 3.55
N THR A 71 7.50 29.99 4.59
CA THR A 71 7.75 30.42 6.00
C THR A 71 8.62 29.44 6.79
N GLU A 72 9.09 28.36 6.17
CA GLU A 72 10.09 27.50 6.79
C GLU A 72 11.48 28.12 6.65
N SER A 73 12.15 28.32 7.78
CA SER A 73 13.47 28.94 7.88
C SER A 73 14.59 27.94 8.14
N ARG A 74 14.26 26.70 8.52
CA ARG A 74 15.24 25.63 8.73
C ARG A 74 15.82 25.16 7.39
N ALA A 75 16.99 24.53 7.45
CA ALA A 75 17.69 23.95 6.29
C ALA A 75 17.95 24.95 5.14
N GLY A 76 18.22 26.23 5.47
CA GLY A 76 18.44 27.29 4.47
C GLY A 76 17.16 27.94 3.96
N GLY A 77 16.01 27.58 4.54
CA GLY A 77 14.69 28.02 4.11
C GLY A 77 14.17 27.21 2.93
N MET A 78 12.85 27.06 2.86
CA MET A 78 12.19 26.49 1.69
C MET A 78 11.38 27.57 0.96
N PRO A 79 11.44 27.61 -0.39
CA PRO A 79 10.68 28.58 -1.16
C PRO A 79 9.17 28.32 -1.06
N GLU A 80 8.39 29.34 -1.39
CA GLU A 80 6.93 29.23 -1.56
C GLU A 80 6.58 28.17 -2.62
N ALA A 81 5.51 27.41 -2.39
CA ALA A 81 5.08 26.38 -3.32
C ALA A 81 3.95 26.87 -4.22
N SER A 82 4.05 26.61 -5.53
CA SER A 82 3.06 27.08 -6.51
C SER A 82 1.72 26.36 -6.46
N ASN A 83 1.67 25.11 -5.99
CA ASN A 83 0.45 24.29 -6.01
C ASN A 83 0.46 23.17 -4.94
N MET A 84 0.67 23.54 -3.67
CA MET A 84 0.71 22.57 -2.57
C MET A 84 -0.70 22.32 -2.00
N MET A 85 -1.38 21.28 -2.49
CA MET A 85 -2.76 20.96 -2.10
C MET A 85 -2.86 20.34 -0.70
N GLU A 86 -4.04 20.46 -0.08
CA GLU A 86 -4.37 19.81 1.19
C GLU A 86 -4.47 18.28 1.01
N MET A 87 -3.93 17.51 1.96
CA MET A 87 -4.12 16.06 2.03
C MET A 87 -5.46 15.74 2.69
N VAL A 88 -6.09 14.65 2.23
CA VAL A 88 -7.35 14.12 2.77
C VAL A 88 -7.14 12.73 3.36
N SER A 89 -7.88 12.42 4.43
CA SER A 89 -7.90 11.10 5.10
C SER A 89 -8.99 10.20 4.52
#